data_AF-S8F235-F1
#
_entry.id   AF-S8F235-F1
#
_cell.length_a   1.000
_cell.length_b   1.000
_cell.length_c   1.000
_cell.angle_alpha   90.00
_cell.angle_beta   90.00
_cell.angle_gamma   90.00
#
_symmetry.space_group_name_H-M   'P 1'
#
loop_
_entity.id
_entity.type
_entity.pdbx_description
1 polymer ?
#
loop_
_entity_poly.entity_id
_entity_poly.type
_entity_poly.pdbx_seq_one_letter_code
_entity_poly.pdbx_strand_id
1 'polypeptide(L)'
;MQSAPLEPEPDSPQVVLDPTPDVFSVLSPSSSGLEYVPDRPRMLCECASSANVVSPQPGSRFTTLSSLEKFGTVPPEQASCSRRAARLMQKANERVGKPSLRFAERHWVLAPLLFVVATIGVGFAVGWIFPVRSFQGVINLAEVQLFAHIVMLVWYNCPEDAMRRSEECPDVNVYFDMNLLRASGQSSRAANNDGHTPIFTVNATTYKLYDAGSDNRYNSPQFRTYISMTTIFDGSDGRSIQAYPFNKYLAELAFWAESSYDNQSIAIGLIGSSGVVPGFDVVPNIDFSDDLAHNVTTKTFTVTRSQGVRIYAILIVIAVWMITITLLLICIISVVLGKGIEREVLVLPVTNLFVFTQLRSTLPGAPSGFGADIDYVGVLPCLVLLTFSSVLMCAVFLFRDREKHAPRWIRRHPETVETVTA
;
A
#
# COMPACT_ATOMS: atom_id res chain seq x y z
N MET A 1 79.95 -7.21 20.00
CA MET A 1 79.26 -7.61 18.75
C MET A 1 78.01 -6.76 18.66
N GLN A 2 77.97 -5.90 17.63
CA GLN A 2 76.96 -4.87 17.40
C GLN A 2 75.59 -5.48 17.10
N SER A 3 74.58 -5.03 17.83
CA SER A 3 73.16 -5.23 17.54
C SER A 3 72.71 -4.23 16.47
N ALA A 4 72.18 -4.76 15.36
CA ALA A 4 71.63 -3.97 14.26
C ALA A 4 70.28 -3.32 14.66
N PRO A 5 69.92 -2.14 14.10
CA PRO A 5 68.62 -1.53 14.32
C PRO A 5 67.57 -2.12 13.37
N LEU A 6 66.38 -2.40 13.91
CA LEU A 6 65.17 -2.77 13.18
C LEU A 6 64.67 -1.61 12.30
N GLU A 7 64.38 -1.91 11.03
CA GLU A 7 63.66 -1.03 10.11
C GLU A 7 62.20 -0.80 10.58
N PRO A 8 61.64 0.40 10.37
CA PRO A 8 60.23 0.66 10.64
C PRO A 8 59.33 0.14 9.50
N GLU A 9 58.24 -0.50 9.92
CA GLU A 9 57.13 -1.00 9.10
C GLU A 9 56.39 0.16 8.40
N PRO A 10 56.01 0.05 7.10
CA PRO A 10 55.30 1.12 6.40
C PRO A 10 53.83 1.21 6.83
N ASP A 11 53.42 2.44 7.15
CA ASP A 11 52.06 2.82 7.53
C ASP A 11 50.99 2.35 6.53
N SER A 12 49.99 1.64 7.05
CA SER A 12 48.77 1.29 6.34
C SER A 12 47.89 2.54 6.15
N PRO A 13 47.28 2.75 4.97
CA PRO A 13 46.45 3.94 4.73
C PRO A 13 45.17 3.88 5.58
N GLN A 14 44.99 4.89 6.44
CA GLN A 14 43.73 5.10 7.15
C GLN A 14 42.64 5.49 6.15
N VAL A 15 41.60 4.66 6.07
CA VAL A 15 40.35 4.97 5.39
C VAL A 15 39.58 5.94 6.28
N VAL A 16 39.60 7.22 5.91
CA VAL A 16 38.74 8.27 6.46
C VAL A 16 37.32 7.98 6.00
N LEU A 17 36.47 7.53 6.92
CA LEU A 17 35.02 7.46 6.74
C LEU A 17 34.43 8.83 7.09
N ASP A 18 34.11 9.59 6.05
CA ASP A 18 33.38 10.85 6.15
C ASP A 18 31.88 10.57 6.33
N PRO A 19 31.20 11.08 7.38
CA PRO A 19 29.77 10.92 7.53
C PRO A 19 29.05 12.17 7.02
N THR A 20 28.29 12.04 5.92
CA THR A 20 27.00 12.71 5.56
C THR A 20 26.87 12.79 4.03
N PRO A 21 25.65 12.61 3.49
CA PRO A 21 24.82 13.80 3.24
C PRO A 21 23.32 13.60 3.49
N ASP A 22 22.73 14.53 4.24
CA ASP A 22 21.35 14.97 4.05
C ASP A 22 21.31 15.97 2.88
N VAL A 23 20.65 15.65 1.76
CA VAL A 23 19.89 16.62 0.96
C VAL A 23 18.79 15.89 0.17
N PHE A 24 17.55 16.08 0.60
CA PHE A 24 16.34 15.84 -0.20
C PHE A 24 16.39 16.67 -1.49
N SER A 25 16.57 16.00 -2.63
CA SER A 25 16.43 16.61 -3.96
C SER A 25 15.06 16.25 -4.52
N VAL A 26 14.17 17.22 -4.55
CA VAL A 26 12.85 17.16 -5.21
C VAL A 26 13.07 17.04 -6.72
N LEU A 27 12.91 15.84 -7.26
CA LEU A 27 12.89 15.62 -8.71
C LEU A 27 11.55 16.08 -9.28
N SER A 28 11.64 17.07 -10.17
CA SER A 28 10.55 17.50 -11.04
C SER A 28 10.30 16.44 -12.12
N PRO A 29 9.05 16.02 -12.40
CA PRO A 29 8.78 15.10 -13.49
C PRO A 29 8.82 15.85 -14.83
N SER A 30 9.69 15.40 -15.75
CA SER A 30 9.69 15.83 -17.14
C SER A 30 8.43 15.34 -17.84
N SER A 31 7.68 16.26 -18.42
CA SER A 31 6.49 16.00 -19.23
C SER A 31 6.86 15.40 -20.59
N SER A 32 6.76 14.09 -20.75
CA SER A 32 6.58 13.47 -22.07
C SER A 32 5.09 13.33 -22.34
N GLY A 33 4.56 14.23 -23.17
CA GLY A 33 3.16 14.26 -23.58
C GLY A 33 2.79 13.06 -24.44
N LEU A 34 1.88 12.23 -23.94
CA LEU A 34 1.06 11.33 -24.72
C LEU A 34 -0.37 11.84 -24.64
N GLU A 35 -0.81 12.48 -25.72
CA GLU A 35 -2.14 13.05 -25.92
C GLU A 35 -3.15 11.90 -26.04
N TYR A 36 -3.86 11.62 -24.94
CA TYR A 36 -4.97 10.68 -24.92
C TYR A 36 -6.28 11.45 -25.15
N VAL A 37 -6.90 11.22 -26.31
CA VAL A 37 -8.21 11.75 -26.68
C VAL A 37 -9.28 10.76 -26.21
N PRO A 38 -10.16 11.11 -25.26
CA PRO A 38 -11.27 10.24 -24.89
C PRO A 38 -12.45 10.43 -25.84
N ASP A 39 -12.83 9.33 -26.50
CA ASP A 39 -14.12 9.20 -27.19
C ASP A 39 -15.28 9.38 -26.20
N ARG A 40 -16.15 10.35 -26.50
CA ARG A 40 -17.42 10.56 -25.78
C ARG A 40 -18.49 9.61 -26.30
N PRO A 41 -19.17 8.83 -25.45
CA PRO A 41 -20.43 8.20 -25.84
C PRO A 41 -21.53 9.27 -25.90
N ARG A 42 -22.09 9.47 -27.10
CA ARG A 42 -23.33 10.22 -27.33
C ARG A 42 -24.51 9.38 -26.83
N MET A 43 -25.12 9.75 -25.70
CA MET A 43 -26.51 9.39 -25.43
C MET A 43 -27.42 10.42 -26.09
N LEU A 44 -28.18 9.94 -27.08
CA LEU A 44 -29.27 10.64 -27.74
C LEU A 44 -30.45 10.78 -26.78
N CYS A 45 -30.82 12.02 -26.46
CA CYS A 45 -32.20 12.37 -26.12
C CYS A 45 -32.71 13.27 -27.23
N GLU A 46 -33.59 12.70 -28.07
CA GLU A 46 -34.41 13.41 -29.03
C GLU A 46 -35.41 14.31 -28.28
N CYS A 47 -35.27 15.62 -28.48
CA CYS A 47 -36.38 16.56 -28.41
C CYS A 47 -36.12 17.63 -29.47
N ALA A 48 -36.90 17.56 -30.55
CA ALA A 48 -36.85 18.47 -31.67
C ALA A 48 -37.12 19.92 -31.24
N SER A 49 -36.21 20.83 -31.61
CA SER A 49 -36.55 22.22 -31.87
C SER A 49 -35.50 22.82 -32.81
N SER A 50 -35.98 23.19 -33.99
CA SER A 50 -35.24 23.84 -35.06
C SER A 50 -34.77 25.24 -34.65
N ALA A 51 -33.46 25.48 -34.66
CA ALA A 51 -32.91 26.83 -34.71
C ALA A 51 -31.66 26.84 -35.59
N ASN A 52 -31.69 27.70 -36.62
CA ASN A 52 -30.60 27.94 -37.56
C ASN A 52 -29.36 28.48 -36.83
N VAL A 53 -28.22 27.82 -37.03
CA VAL A 53 -26.91 28.28 -36.57
C VAL A 53 -26.19 28.96 -37.73
N VAL A 54 -26.05 30.28 -37.64
CA VAL A 54 -25.13 31.09 -38.46
C VAL A 54 -23.80 31.17 -37.70
N SER A 55 -22.71 30.83 -38.39
CA SER A 55 -21.33 30.85 -37.89
C SER A 55 -20.75 32.27 -37.93
N PRO A 56 -20.01 32.76 -36.91
CA PRO A 56 -19.29 34.03 -37.00
C PRO A 56 -17.78 33.84 -37.25
N GLN A 57 -17.25 34.65 -38.17
CA GLN A 57 -15.83 34.91 -38.35
C GLN A 57 -15.24 35.75 -37.20
N PRO A 58 -13.91 35.69 -36.98
CA PRO A 58 -13.24 36.45 -35.93
C PRO A 58 -12.77 37.82 -36.45
N GLY A 59 -13.09 38.87 -35.71
CA GLY A 59 -12.39 40.15 -35.80
C GLY A 59 -13.31 41.37 -35.79
N SER A 60 -13.45 42.01 -34.63
CA SER A 60 -13.21 43.44 -34.45
C SER A 60 -13.76 43.98 -33.12
N ARG A 61 -12.86 44.70 -32.44
CA ARG A 61 -13.01 45.93 -31.63
C ARG A 61 -14.23 46.11 -30.71
N PHE A 62 -13.87 46.22 -29.44
CA PHE A 62 -14.48 46.99 -28.36
C PHE A 62 -15.36 48.18 -28.83
N THR A 63 -16.64 48.13 -28.47
CA THR A 63 -17.51 49.31 -28.28
C THR A 63 -18.56 49.01 -27.21
N THR A 64 -18.44 49.73 -26.09
CA THR A 64 -19.48 50.18 -25.14
C THR A 64 -20.80 49.39 -25.05
N LEU A 65 -20.92 48.61 -23.96
CA LEU A 65 -22.17 48.00 -23.47
C LEU A 65 -23.02 49.03 -22.71
N SER A 66 -23.91 49.70 -23.42
CA SER A 66 -25.03 50.45 -22.82
C SER A 66 -26.24 50.44 -23.75
N SER A 67 -26.68 49.25 -24.21
CA SER A 67 -27.95 49.09 -24.90
C SER A 67 -28.29 47.61 -25.09
N LEU A 68 -28.77 46.93 -24.05
CA LEU A 68 -29.41 45.62 -24.20
C LEU A 68 -30.55 45.44 -23.20
N GLU A 69 -31.39 46.47 -23.11
CA GLU A 69 -32.69 46.45 -22.46
C GLU A 69 -33.77 46.38 -23.55
N LYS A 70 -33.94 45.19 -24.15
CA LYS A 70 -35.11 44.81 -24.97
C LYS A 70 -34.89 43.40 -25.53
N PHE A 71 -35.11 42.40 -24.69
CA PHE A 71 -35.37 41.04 -25.19
C PHE A 71 -36.71 40.54 -24.64
N GLY A 72 -37.64 40.41 -25.58
CA GLY A 72 -38.71 39.43 -25.64
C GLY A 72 -39.48 39.15 -24.36
N THR A 73 -40.65 39.77 -24.25
CA THR A 73 -41.76 39.26 -23.44
C THR A 73 -42.07 37.82 -23.83
N VAL A 74 -41.68 36.88 -22.98
CA VAL A 74 -42.04 35.45 -23.08
C VAL A 74 -43.57 35.34 -23.00
N PRO A 75 -44.22 34.57 -23.90
CA PRO A 75 -45.68 34.40 -23.91
C PRO A 75 -46.17 33.83 -22.56
N PRO A 76 -47.30 34.34 -22.01
CA PRO A 76 -47.74 34.09 -20.63
C PRO A 76 -48.16 32.64 -20.32
N GLU A 77 -48.19 31.74 -21.31
CA GLU A 77 -48.75 30.40 -21.17
C GLU A 77 -47.75 29.35 -20.63
N GLN A 78 -46.44 29.50 -20.89
CA GLN A 78 -45.42 28.57 -20.37
C GLN A 78 -44.99 28.85 -18.92
N ALA A 79 -45.29 30.03 -18.38
CA ALA A 79 -45.01 30.37 -16.98
C ALA A 79 -45.95 29.67 -15.98
N SER A 80 -47.10 29.17 -16.44
CA SER A 80 -48.13 28.51 -15.62
C SER A 80 -47.72 27.11 -15.14
N CYS A 81 -47.09 26.33 -16.02
CA CYS A 81 -46.75 24.92 -15.73
C CYS A 81 -45.58 24.80 -14.74
N SER A 82 -44.55 25.64 -14.90
CA SER A 82 -43.40 25.72 -13.98
C SER A 82 -43.81 26.12 -12.55
N ARG A 83 -44.77 27.07 -12.40
CA ARG A 83 -45.27 27.49 -11.09
C ARG A 83 -46.06 26.40 -10.36
N ARG A 84 -46.77 25.52 -11.09
CA ARG A 84 -47.48 24.38 -10.49
C ARG A 84 -46.51 23.29 -10.00
N ALA A 85 -45.49 22.96 -10.78
CA ALA A 85 -44.46 21.99 -10.40
C ALA A 85 -43.65 22.47 -9.18
N ALA A 86 -43.25 23.75 -9.16
CA ALA A 86 -42.55 24.35 -8.03
C ALA A 86 -43.39 24.32 -6.74
N ARG A 87 -44.70 24.63 -6.83
CA ARG A 87 -45.62 24.56 -5.68
C ARG A 87 -45.83 23.14 -5.16
N LEU A 88 -45.84 22.14 -6.05
CA LEU A 88 -45.97 20.73 -5.66
C LEU A 88 -44.70 20.20 -4.98
N MET A 89 -43.51 20.51 -5.51
CA MET A 89 -42.25 20.14 -4.85
C MET A 89 -42.09 20.84 -3.49
N GLN A 90 -42.49 22.11 -3.37
CA GLN A 90 -42.43 22.83 -2.10
C GLN A 90 -43.39 22.23 -1.06
N LYS A 91 -44.62 21.86 -1.44
CA LYS A 91 -45.58 21.17 -0.55
C LYS A 91 -45.13 19.76 -0.17
N ALA A 92 -44.50 19.02 -1.09
CA ALA A 92 -43.96 17.70 -0.80
C ALA A 92 -42.81 17.78 0.21
N ASN A 93 -41.91 18.77 0.03
CA ASN A 93 -40.79 19.01 0.94
C ASN A 93 -41.26 19.43 2.35
N GLU A 94 -42.33 20.23 2.46
CA GLU A 94 -42.90 20.58 3.77
C GLU A 94 -43.54 19.41 4.52
N ARG A 95 -44.20 18.48 3.81
CA ARG A 95 -44.87 17.33 4.44
C ARG A 95 -43.89 16.28 4.95
N VAL A 96 -42.81 16.04 4.21
CA VAL A 96 -41.78 15.05 4.58
C VAL A 96 -40.73 15.65 5.50
N GLY A 97 -40.35 16.92 5.31
CA GLY A 97 -39.27 17.56 6.04
C GLY A 97 -39.60 17.86 7.50
N LYS A 98 -40.80 18.38 7.82
CA LYS A 98 -41.17 18.81 9.18
C LYS A 98 -41.17 17.68 10.23
N PRO A 99 -41.75 16.49 9.98
CA PRO A 99 -41.70 15.40 10.96
C PRO A 99 -40.29 14.84 11.14
N SER A 100 -39.50 14.72 10.07
CA SER A 100 -38.11 14.27 10.14
C SER A 100 -37.22 15.25 10.88
N LEU A 101 -37.42 16.57 10.69
CA LEU A 101 -36.68 17.60 11.43
C LEU A 101 -37.00 17.57 12.92
N ARG A 102 -38.28 17.45 13.30
CA ARG A 102 -38.67 17.32 14.72
C ARG A 102 -38.14 16.03 15.34
N PHE A 103 -38.12 14.95 14.57
CA PHE A 103 -37.55 13.68 15.03
C PHE A 103 -36.04 13.81 15.24
N ALA A 104 -35.32 14.42 14.28
CA ALA A 104 -33.89 14.69 14.38
C ALA A 104 -33.54 15.65 15.52
N GLU A 105 -34.36 16.66 15.76
CA GLU A 105 -34.20 17.57 16.90
C GLU A 105 -34.40 16.84 18.24
N ARG A 106 -35.40 15.95 18.30
CA ARG A 106 -35.68 15.13 19.48
C ARG A 106 -34.63 14.04 19.72
N HIS A 107 -34.01 13.52 18.65
CA HIS A 107 -33.04 12.43 18.68
C HIS A 107 -31.70 12.86 18.09
N TRP A 108 -31.26 14.07 18.45
CA TRP A 108 -30.07 14.71 17.86
C TRP A 108 -28.77 13.94 18.07
N VAL A 109 -28.72 13.01 19.04
CA VAL A 109 -27.60 12.09 19.26
C VAL A 109 -27.78 10.79 18.44
N LEU A 110 -29.01 10.30 18.32
CA LEU A 110 -29.29 9.01 17.68
C LEU A 110 -29.13 9.09 16.17
N ALA A 111 -29.57 10.18 15.55
CA ALA A 111 -29.48 10.38 14.11
C ALA A 111 -28.03 10.37 13.57
N PRO A 112 -27.08 11.15 14.13
CA PRO A 112 -25.68 11.10 13.68
C PRO A 112 -25.02 9.76 14.00
N LEU A 113 -25.37 9.12 15.13
CA LEU A 113 -24.87 7.79 15.46
C LEU A 113 -25.31 6.75 14.40
N LEU A 114 -26.59 6.74 14.04
CA LEU A 114 -27.13 5.81 13.04
C LEU A 114 -26.54 6.08 11.65
N PHE A 115 -26.32 7.35 11.30
CA PHE A 115 -25.61 7.74 10.08
C PHE A 115 -24.17 7.24 10.07
N VAL A 116 -23.43 7.38 11.18
CA VAL A 116 -22.07 6.86 11.32
C VAL A 116 -22.05 5.34 11.17
N VAL A 117 -22.92 4.62 11.87
CA VAL A 117 -23.03 3.16 11.78
C VAL A 117 -23.36 2.71 10.35
N ALA A 118 -24.29 3.42 9.68
CA ALA A 118 -24.62 3.15 8.28
C ALA A 118 -23.42 3.40 7.36
N THR A 119 -22.67 4.48 7.58
CA THR A 119 -21.48 4.83 6.78
C THR A 119 -20.37 3.80 6.97
N ILE A 120 -20.14 3.35 8.21
CA ILE A 120 -19.22 2.25 8.52
C ILE A 120 -19.70 0.98 7.80
N GLY A 121 -20.97 0.61 7.96
CA GLY A 121 -21.53 -0.60 7.33
C GLY A 121 -21.42 -0.59 5.81
N VAL A 122 -21.71 0.55 5.16
CA VAL A 122 -21.54 0.72 3.71
C VAL A 122 -20.07 0.70 3.34
N GLY A 123 -19.18 1.33 4.11
CA GLY A 123 -17.74 1.30 3.86
C GLY A 123 -17.17 -0.12 3.91
N PHE A 124 -17.51 -0.89 4.94
CA PHE A 124 -17.16 -2.31 5.05
C PHE A 124 -17.78 -3.12 3.91
N ALA A 125 -19.07 -2.92 3.60
CA ALA A 125 -19.74 -3.65 2.53
C ALA A 125 -19.11 -3.35 1.16
N VAL A 126 -18.82 -2.09 0.85
CA VAL A 126 -18.12 -1.69 -0.38
C VAL A 126 -16.74 -2.32 -0.40
N GLY A 127 -15.96 -2.22 0.68
CA GLY A 127 -14.67 -2.90 0.79
C GLY A 127 -14.74 -4.42 0.57
N TRP A 128 -15.82 -5.07 0.99
CA TRP A 128 -16.03 -6.51 0.85
C TRP A 128 -16.70 -6.95 -0.46
N ILE A 129 -17.41 -6.05 -1.15
CA ILE A 129 -18.10 -6.29 -2.45
C ILE A 129 -17.19 -5.93 -3.63
N PHE A 130 -16.19 -5.08 -3.39
CA PHE A 130 -15.06 -4.88 -4.29
C PHE A 130 -13.81 -5.64 -3.85
N PRO A 131 -13.85 -6.97 -3.54
CA PRO A 131 -12.64 -7.75 -3.73
C PRO A 131 -12.47 -7.69 -5.23
N VAL A 132 -11.61 -6.77 -5.68
CA VAL A 132 -11.22 -6.65 -7.08
C VAL A 132 -10.81 -8.08 -7.39
N ARG A 133 -11.65 -8.81 -8.15
CA ARG A 133 -11.22 -10.08 -8.75
C ARG A 133 -9.96 -9.64 -9.45
N SER A 134 -8.83 -10.05 -8.87
CA SER A 134 -7.53 -9.49 -9.18
C SER A 134 -7.47 -9.40 -10.68
N PHE A 135 -7.09 -8.24 -11.21
CA PHE A 135 -6.91 -8.07 -12.65
C PHE A 135 -5.87 -9.12 -13.08
N GLN A 136 -6.33 -10.34 -13.43
CA GLN A 136 -5.52 -11.45 -13.90
C GLN A 136 -4.94 -11.11 -15.28
N GLY A 137 -5.39 -10.03 -15.90
CA GLY A 137 -5.05 -9.65 -17.26
C GLY A 137 -3.73 -8.90 -17.44
N VAL A 138 -3.03 -8.49 -16.37
CA VAL A 138 -1.73 -7.82 -16.52
C VAL A 138 -0.75 -8.37 -15.50
N ILE A 139 -0.22 -9.55 -15.81
CA ILE A 139 1.04 -10.05 -15.25
C ILE A 139 2.15 -9.15 -15.84
N ASN A 140 2.20 -7.90 -15.41
CA ASN A 140 3.48 -7.21 -15.47
C ASN A 140 4.33 -7.96 -14.44
N LEU A 141 5.44 -8.55 -14.90
CA LEU A 141 6.60 -8.78 -14.06
C LEU A 141 7.06 -7.40 -13.55
N ALA A 142 6.27 -6.77 -12.68
CA ALA A 142 6.79 -5.84 -11.74
C ALA A 142 7.66 -6.71 -10.85
N GLU A 143 8.93 -6.78 -11.24
CA GLU A 143 10.00 -7.32 -10.47
C GLU A 143 10.04 -6.50 -9.18
N VAL A 144 9.20 -6.87 -8.22
CA VAL A 144 9.26 -6.32 -6.89
C VAL A 144 10.57 -6.88 -6.37
N GLN A 145 11.62 -6.07 -6.49
CA GLN A 145 12.85 -6.20 -5.72
C GLN A 145 12.47 -5.97 -4.26
N LEU A 146 11.71 -6.90 -3.71
CA LEU A 146 11.68 -7.13 -2.29
C LEU A 146 13.13 -7.48 -1.98
N PHE A 147 13.78 -6.54 -1.30
CA PHE A 147 15.13 -6.70 -0.79
C PHE A 147 15.28 -8.14 -0.33
N ALA A 148 16.27 -8.80 -0.88
CA ALA A 148 16.42 -10.20 -0.66
C ALA A 148 16.94 -10.42 0.77
N HIS A 149 16.59 -11.54 1.38
CA HIS A 149 16.96 -11.80 2.77
C HIS A 149 17.42 -13.23 2.99
N ILE A 150 18.08 -13.39 4.13
CA ILE A 150 18.91 -14.51 4.54
C ILE A 150 18.02 -15.70 4.89
N VAL A 151 18.14 -16.77 4.14
CA VAL A 151 17.75 -18.10 4.61
C VAL A 151 19.01 -18.85 4.99
N MET A 152 19.03 -19.42 6.18
CA MET A 152 20.04 -20.38 6.62
C MET A 152 19.49 -21.78 6.34
N LEU A 153 20.22 -22.53 5.51
CA LEU A 153 19.92 -23.92 5.20
C LEU A 153 20.91 -24.81 5.96
N VAL A 154 20.41 -25.91 6.51
CA VAL A 154 21.23 -26.97 7.10
C VAL A 154 20.88 -28.27 6.38
N TRP A 155 21.84 -28.83 5.65
CA TRP A 155 21.67 -30.06 4.88
C TRP A 155 22.47 -31.23 5.45
N TYR A 156 22.04 -32.43 5.08
CA TYR A 156 22.72 -33.68 5.39
C TYR A 156 22.77 -34.56 4.14
N ASN A 157 23.89 -35.27 3.98
CA ASN A 157 24.20 -35.96 2.74
C ASN A 157 24.48 -37.46 2.90
N CYS A 158 23.97 -38.09 3.95
CA CYS A 158 23.94 -39.54 4.01
C CYS A 158 22.51 -40.03 4.29
N PRO A 159 22.08 -41.15 3.68
CA PRO A 159 20.89 -41.85 4.15
C PRO A 159 21.00 -42.09 5.65
N GLU A 160 19.90 -41.95 6.40
CA GLU A 160 19.86 -42.12 7.85
C GLU A 160 20.47 -43.49 8.29
N ASP A 161 20.34 -44.50 7.42
CA ASP A 161 20.91 -45.84 7.60
C ASP A 161 22.43 -45.92 7.28
N ALA A 162 22.94 -45.08 6.38
CA ALA A 162 24.36 -45.01 6.00
C ALA A 162 25.21 -44.29 7.06
N MET A 163 24.59 -43.62 8.02
CA MET A 163 25.29 -43.04 9.16
C MET A 163 25.67 -44.13 10.19
N ARG A 164 24.88 -45.21 10.27
CA ARG A 164 25.11 -46.33 11.21
C ARG A 164 26.03 -47.41 10.66
N ARG A 165 25.98 -47.66 9.35
CA ARG A 165 26.87 -48.59 8.67
C ARG A 165 28.04 -47.75 8.16
N SER A 166 29.26 -48.10 8.53
CA SER A 166 30.53 -47.43 8.20
C SER A 166 30.81 -47.18 6.70
N GLU A 167 29.82 -47.24 5.82
CA GLU A 167 29.97 -46.92 4.41
C GLU A 167 30.33 -45.45 4.23
N GLU A 168 31.22 -45.22 3.28
CA GLU A 168 31.85 -43.93 3.02
C GLU A 168 30.79 -43.00 2.42
N CYS A 169 30.35 -41.98 3.17
CA CYS A 169 29.65 -40.87 2.54
C CYS A 169 30.67 -40.17 1.63
N PRO A 170 30.43 -40.07 0.32
CA PRO A 170 31.39 -39.44 -0.58
C PRO A 170 31.42 -37.92 -0.34
N ASP A 171 32.55 -37.31 -0.63
CA ASP A 171 32.66 -35.85 -0.70
C ASP A 171 31.77 -35.35 -1.85
N VAL A 172 30.92 -34.35 -1.57
CA VAL A 172 29.93 -33.87 -2.55
C VAL A 172 30.06 -32.39 -2.88
N ASN A 173 29.76 -32.08 -4.12
CA ASN A 173 29.62 -30.76 -4.68
C ASN A 173 28.13 -30.39 -4.70
N VAL A 174 27.76 -29.32 -4.00
CA VAL A 174 26.36 -28.87 -3.88
C VAL A 174 26.13 -27.69 -4.83
N TYR A 175 25.06 -27.80 -5.61
CA TYR A 175 24.65 -26.83 -6.60
C TYR A 175 23.23 -26.33 -6.31
N PHE A 176 22.95 -25.11 -6.77
CA PHE A 176 21.63 -24.49 -6.67
C PHE A 176 21.24 -23.92 -8.04
N ASP A 177 19.94 -23.86 -8.29
CA ASP A 177 19.44 -23.13 -9.47
C ASP A 177 19.69 -21.63 -9.31
N MET A 178 20.63 -21.12 -10.09
CA MET A 178 21.02 -19.71 -10.09
C MET A 178 19.90 -18.78 -10.56
N ASN A 179 18.86 -19.28 -11.23
CA ASN A 179 17.69 -18.45 -11.59
C ASN A 179 16.80 -18.15 -10.38
N LEU A 180 16.80 -19.04 -9.38
CA LEU A 180 16.07 -18.86 -8.12
C LEU A 180 16.86 -18.03 -7.11
N LEU A 181 18.19 -18.00 -7.26
CA LEU A 181 19.10 -17.19 -6.45
C LEU A 181 19.33 -15.82 -7.07
N ARG A 182 19.13 -14.74 -6.31
CA ARG A 182 19.44 -13.39 -6.76
C ARG A 182 20.78 -12.94 -6.22
N ALA A 183 21.80 -12.88 -7.08
CA ALA A 183 23.02 -12.16 -6.74
C ALA A 183 22.68 -10.66 -6.58
N SER A 184 22.93 -10.10 -5.38
CA SER A 184 22.72 -8.68 -5.13
C SER A 184 23.61 -7.85 -6.07
N GLY A 185 23.02 -7.18 -7.06
CA GLY A 185 23.71 -6.16 -7.85
C GLY A 185 24.23 -6.59 -9.23
N GLN A 186 23.97 -7.81 -9.72
CA GLN A 186 24.28 -8.18 -11.10
C GLN A 186 23.01 -8.21 -11.97
N SER A 187 22.99 -7.36 -13.00
CA SER A 187 21.91 -7.27 -13.98
C SER A 187 21.79 -8.57 -14.79
N SER A 188 20.78 -9.36 -14.46
CA SER A 188 19.81 -9.97 -15.38
C SER A 188 20.30 -10.70 -16.65
N ARG A 189 21.51 -11.27 -16.67
CA ARG A 189 21.74 -12.39 -17.59
C ARG A 189 21.25 -13.62 -16.86
N ALA A 190 20.08 -14.12 -17.28
CA ALA A 190 19.64 -15.46 -16.94
C ALA A 190 20.84 -16.37 -17.20
N ALA A 191 21.36 -16.99 -16.15
CA ALA A 191 22.44 -17.94 -16.30
C ALA A 191 21.87 -19.07 -17.16
N ASN A 192 22.47 -19.33 -18.32
CA ASN A 192 22.16 -20.58 -19.03
C ASN A 192 22.45 -21.70 -18.04
N ASN A 193 21.52 -22.65 -17.91
CA ASN A 193 21.54 -23.78 -16.95
C ASN A 193 22.76 -24.73 -17.11
N ASP A 194 23.77 -24.37 -17.90
CA ASP A 194 24.98 -25.15 -18.09
C ASP A 194 26.00 -24.87 -16.98
N GLY A 195 25.99 -25.76 -15.98
CA GLY A 195 27.15 -26.20 -15.21
C GLY A 195 27.98 -25.12 -14.55
N HIS A 196 27.48 -24.54 -13.46
CA HIS A 196 28.27 -23.65 -12.61
C HIS A 196 29.14 -24.43 -11.61
N THR A 197 30.24 -23.79 -11.22
CA THR A 197 31.06 -24.16 -10.06
C THR A 197 30.18 -24.45 -8.84
N PRO A 198 30.46 -25.51 -8.06
CA PRO A 198 29.69 -25.81 -6.86
C PRO A 198 29.71 -24.61 -5.91
N ILE A 199 28.56 -24.30 -5.32
CA ILE A 199 28.48 -23.22 -4.33
C ILE A 199 29.21 -23.66 -3.05
N PHE A 200 29.11 -24.95 -2.73
CA PHE A 200 29.80 -25.56 -1.60
C PHE A 200 30.32 -26.94 -1.98
N THR A 201 31.50 -27.27 -1.47
CA THR A 201 31.99 -28.64 -1.43
C THR A 201 31.95 -29.11 0.02
N VAL A 202 31.21 -30.19 0.27
CA VAL A 202 31.07 -30.80 1.60
C VAL A 202 32.05 -31.96 1.67
N ASN A 203 33.07 -31.81 2.51
CA ASN A 203 33.96 -32.92 2.84
C ASN A 203 33.30 -33.81 3.90
N ALA A 204 32.92 -35.02 3.49
CA ALA A 204 32.22 -35.97 4.34
C ALA A 204 33.08 -36.46 5.50
N THR A 205 34.40 -36.54 5.32
CA THR A 205 35.34 -36.92 6.39
C THR A 205 35.34 -35.89 7.51
N THR A 206 35.42 -34.60 7.16
CA THR A 206 35.35 -33.51 8.14
C THR A 206 33.99 -33.47 8.85
N TYR A 207 32.92 -33.71 8.11
CA TYR A 207 31.58 -33.76 8.67
C TYR A 207 31.39 -34.90 9.69
N LYS A 208 31.91 -36.10 9.38
CA LYS A 208 31.92 -37.24 10.34
C LYS A 208 32.68 -36.91 11.62
N LEU A 209 33.81 -36.22 11.52
CA LEU A 209 34.59 -35.81 12.70
C LEU A 209 33.84 -34.81 13.58
N TYR A 210 33.06 -33.92 12.97
CA TYR A 210 32.18 -33.00 13.70
C TYR A 210 31.06 -33.74 14.42
N ASP A 211 30.36 -34.64 13.72
CA ASP A 211 29.26 -35.41 14.31
C ASP A 211 29.73 -36.29 15.47
N ALA A 212 30.93 -36.86 15.36
CA ALA A 212 31.60 -37.57 16.45
C ALA A 212 32.06 -36.68 17.62
N GLY A 213 31.88 -35.35 17.53
CA GLY A 213 32.32 -34.37 18.52
C GLY A 213 33.85 -34.25 18.65
N SER A 214 34.58 -34.76 17.66
CA SER A 214 36.05 -34.87 17.71
C SER A 214 36.78 -33.65 17.13
N ASP A 215 36.17 -32.94 16.17
CA ASP A 215 36.71 -31.69 15.61
C ASP A 215 35.60 -30.64 15.40
N ASN A 216 35.74 -29.49 16.08
CA ASN A 216 34.81 -28.36 15.96
C ASN A 216 35.25 -27.32 14.90
N ARG A 217 36.36 -27.54 14.19
CA ARG A 217 36.90 -26.60 13.19
C ARG A 217 36.31 -26.77 11.79
N TYR A 218 35.17 -27.45 11.67
CA TYR A 218 34.50 -27.64 10.39
C TYR A 218 33.89 -26.32 9.90
N ASN A 219 33.89 -26.12 8.59
CA ASN A 219 33.08 -25.07 7.98
C ASN A 219 31.62 -25.46 8.15
N SER A 220 30.83 -24.61 8.81
CA SER A 220 29.40 -24.88 8.93
C SER A 220 28.80 -24.98 7.52
N PRO A 221 27.99 -26.02 7.22
CA PRO A 221 27.29 -26.13 5.94
C PRO A 221 26.09 -25.18 5.92
N GLN A 222 26.34 -23.91 6.24
CA GLN A 222 25.34 -22.87 6.30
C GLN A 222 25.47 -22.02 5.06
N PHE A 223 24.47 -22.09 4.20
CA PHE A 223 24.33 -21.18 3.09
C PHE A 223 23.46 -20.00 3.51
N ARG A 224 23.92 -18.78 3.21
CA ARG A 224 23.14 -17.56 3.29
C ARG A 224 22.99 -17.02 1.87
N THR A 225 21.76 -16.95 1.41
CA THR A 225 21.45 -16.48 0.06
C THR A 225 20.18 -15.68 0.00
N TYR A 226 19.97 -15.12 -1.17
CA TYR A 226 18.87 -14.26 -1.57
C TYR A 226 17.97 -15.04 -2.50
N ILE A 227 16.74 -15.31 -2.06
CA ILE A 227 15.80 -16.14 -2.83
C ILE A 227 14.77 -15.26 -3.51
N SER A 228 14.48 -15.59 -4.76
CA SER A 228 13.40 -14.97 -5.52
C SER A 228 12.04 -15.39 -4.95
N MET A 229 11.16 -14.41 -4.74
CA MET A 229 9.77 -14.66 -4.33
C MET A 229 8.86 -14.52 -5.54
N THR A 230 7.93 -15.46 -5.68
CA THR A 230 6.88 -15.47 -6.70
C THR A 230 5.50 -15.40 -6.05
N THR A 231 4.55 -14.80 -6.78
CA THR A 231 3.12 -14.80 -6.44
C THR A 231 2.37 -15.94 -7.11
N ILE A 232 3.04 -16.72 -7.96
CA ILE A 232 2.45 -17.85 -8.68
C ILE A 232 2.27 -18.98 -7.68
N PHE A 233 1.03 -19.19 -7.26
CA PHE A 233 0.62 -20.30 -6.42
C PHE A 233 -0.12 -21.28 -7.32
N ASP A 234 0.21 -22.57 -7.25
CA ASP A 234 -0.43 -23.63 -8.06
C ASP A 234 -1.85 -23.99 -7.56
N GLY A 235 -2.47 -23.07 -6.82
CA GLY A 235 -3.79 -23.21 -6.23
C GLY A 235 -4.48 -21.85 -6.13
N SER A 236 -5.80 -21.85 -6.01
CA SER A 236 -6.69 -20.68 -5.98
C SER A 236 -6.37 -19.61 -4.92
N ASP A 237 -5.40 -19.89 -4.04
CA ASP A 237 -5.12 -19.10 -2.83
C ASP A 237 -3.92 -18.15 -2.99
N GLY A 238 -3.37 -18.02 -4.21
CA GLY A 238 -2.29 -17.09 -4.54
C GLY A 238 -2.69 -15.63 -4.28
N ARG A 239 -2.27 -15.09 -3.13
CA ARG A 239 -2.52 -13.70 -2.75
C ARG A 239 -1.41 -12.79 -3.24
N SER A 240 -1.70 -11.97 -4.25
CA SER A 240 -0.76 -11.01 -4.84
C SER A 240 -0.34 -9.91 -3.84
N ILE A 241 0.57 -9.03 -4.26
CA ILE A 241 0.97 -7.82 -3.51
C ILE A 241 -0.22 -6.91 -3.15
N GLN A 242 -1.34 -7.04 -3.86
CA GLN A 242 -2.57 -6.31 -3.59
C GLN A 242 -3.19 -6.73 -2.26
N ALA A 243 -3.00 -7.98 -1.82
CA ALA A 243 -3.60 -8.49 -0.59
C ALA A 243 -2.94 -8.01 0.71
N TYR A 244 -2.15 -6.94 0.67
CA TYR A 244 -1.48 -6.39 1.86
C TYR A 244 -2.51 -6.01 2.95
N PRO A 245 -2.27 -6.33 4.24
CA PRO A 245 -1.06 -6.90 4.83
C PRO A 245 -1.06 -8.43 4.92
N PHE A 246 -2.07 -9.10 4.35
CA PHE A 246 -2.26 -10.55 4.40
C PHE A 246 -1.79 -11.25 3.12
N ASN A 247 -0.86 -10.60 2.41
CA ASN A 247 -0.21 -11.14 1.22
C ASN A 247 0.62 -12.37 1.59
N LYS A 248 0.68 -13.32 0.67
CA LYS A 248 1.45 -14.56 0.79
C LYS A 248 2.31 -14.72 -0.46
N TYR A 249 3.58 -15.02 -0.28
CA TYR A 249 4.49 -15.30 -1.36
C TYR A 249 5.01 -16.73 -1.24
N LEU A 250 5.38 -17.29 -2.37
CA LEU A 250 6.16 -18.51 -2.42
C LEU A 250 7.59 -18.16 -2.78
N ALA A 251 8.52 -18.81 -2.12
CA ALA A 251 9.92 -18.84 -2.51
C ALA A 251 10.26 -20.31 -2.75
N GLU A 252 10.82 -20.61 -3.91
CA GLU A 252 11.25 -21.96 -4.25
C GLU A 252 12.78 -21.98 -4.29
N LEU A 253 13.36 -23.04 -3.75
CA LEU A 253 14.75 -23.39 -4.00
C LEU A 253 14.81 -24.75 -4.65
N ALA A 254 15.62 -24.86 -5.69
CA ALA A 254 16.02 -26.12 -6.29
C ALA A 254 17.52 -26.29 -6.04
N PHE A 255 17.90 -27.44 -5.51
CA PHE A 255 19.28 -27.80 -5.26
C PHE A 255 19.50 -29.28 -5.54
N TRP A 256 20.74 -29.62 -5.88
CA TRP A 256 21.18 -30.98 -6.10
C TRP A 256 22.63 -31.09 -5.66
N ALA A 257 23.10 -32.32 -5.47
CA ALA A 257 24.52 -32.56 -5.28
C ALA A 257 25.04 -33.62 -6.23
N GLU A 258 26.32 -33.52 -6.52
CA GLU A 258 27.07 -34.51 -7.28
C GLU A 258 28.27 -34.96 -6.46
N SER A 259 28.58 -36.24 -6.54
CA SER A 259 29.83 -36.77 -5.98
C SER A 259 31.04 -36.13 -6.66
N SER A 260 32.00 -35.70 -5.85
CA SER A 260 33.25 -35.10 -6.34
C SER A 260 34.15 -36.06 -7.11
N TYR A 261 33.94 -37.38 -6.96
CA TYR A 261 34.80 -38.41 -7.56
C TYR A 261 34.30 -38.86 -8.94
N ASP A 262 33.00 -39.10 -9.08
CA ASP A 262 32.39 -39.72 -10.26
C ASP A 262 31.29 -38.85 -10.90
N ASN A 263 31.01 -37.66 -10.36
CA ASN A 263 29.98 -36.74 -10.84
C ASN A 263 28.57 -37.36 -10.92
N GLN A 264 28.30 -38.42 -10.13
CA GLN A 264 26.96 -38.98 -10.03
C GLN A 264 26.11 -38.12 -9.10
N SER A 265 24.84 -37.90 -9.47
CA SER A 265 23.92 -37.13 -8.64
C SER A 265 23.54 -37.90 -7.38
N ILE A 266 23.65 -37.24 -6.23
CA ILE A 266 23.33 -37.78 -4.91
C ILE A 266 22.16 -36.99 -4.36
N ALA A 267 21.15 -37.71 -3.84
CA ALA A 267 20.01 -37.09 -3.19
C ALA A 267 20.45 -36.39 -1.90
N ILE A 268 20.01 -35.15 -1.70
CA ILE A 268 20.37 -34.36 -0.51
C ILE A 268 19.14 -33.92 0.26
N GLY A 269 19.20 -34.07 1.58
CA GLY A 269 18.10 -33.70 2.47
C GLY A 269 18.33 -32.35 3.13
N LEU A 270 17.28 -31.53 3.22
CA LEU A 270 17.27 -30.34 4.08
C LEU A 270 16.64 -30.70 5.44
N ILE A 271 17.44 -30.70 6.50
CA ILE A 271 16.98 -31.02 7.87
C ILE A 271 16.22 -29.84 8.47
N GLY A 272 16.73 -28.64 8.23
CA GLY A 272 16.22 -27.44 8.85
C GLY A 272 16.43 -26.25 7.95
N SER A 273 15.47 -25.34 8.01
CA SER A 273 15.60 -24.03 7.42
C SER A 273 15.03 -23.00 8.38
N SER A 274 15.77 -21.92 8.55
CA SER A 274 15.33 -20.76 9.31
C SER A 274 15.69 -19.52 8.52
N GLY A 275 14.76 -18.59 8.42
CA GLY A 275 14.97 -17.29 7.81
C GLY A 275 14.44 -16.22 8.74
N VAL A 276 15.26 -15.20 9.01
CA VAL A 276 14.81 -14.01 9.72
C VAL A 276 14.77 -12.87 8.72
N VAL A 277 13.56 -12.43 8.43
CA VAL A 277 13.32 -11.32 7.51
C VAL A 277 12.55 -10.25 8.28
N PRO A 278 13.13 -9.06 8.49
CA PRO A 278 12.42 -7.98 9.16
C PRO A 278 11.06 -7.72 8.48
N GLY A 279 9.97 -7.87 9.23
CA GLY A 279 8.62 -7.65 8.73
C GLY A 279 7.98 -8.85 8.03
N PHE A 280 8.65 -9.98 7.91
CA PHE A 280 8.13 -11.22 7.33
C PHE A 280 8.31 -12.43 8.25
N ASP A 281 7.48 -13.42 8.04
CA ASP A 281 7.50 -14.72 8.68
C ASP A 281 7.62 -15.78 7.58
N VAL A 282 8.64 -16.62 7.68
CA VAL A 282 8.99 -17.61 6.66
C VAL A 282 8.71 -18.99 7.24
N VAL A 283 7.70 -19.65 6.70
CA VAL A 283 7.32 -20.99 7.10
C VAL A 283 7.75 -21.97 6.00
N PRO A 284 8.67 -22.91 6.28
CA PRO A 284 9.02 -23.93 5.31
C PRO A 284 7.80 -24.82 5.08
N ASN A 285 7.46 -25.10 3.82
CA ASN A 285 6.44 -26.10 3.57
C ASN A 285 7.00 -27.49 3.90
N ILE A 286 6.25 -28.27 4.68
CA ILE A 286 6.69 -29.59 5.16
C ILE A 286 6.63 -30.61 4.02
N ASP A 287 5.82 -30.33 2.99
CA ASP A 287 5.76 -31.15 1.79
C ASP A 287 7.15 -31.19 1.14
N PHE A 288 7.79 -32.34 1.23
CA PHE A 288 8.92 -32.67 0.38
C PHE A 288 8.33 -32.92 -0.99
N SER A 289 8.69 -32.09 -1.97
CA SER A 289 8.41 -32.44 -3.35
C SER A 289 9.09 -33.77 -3.63
N ASP A 290 8.31 -34.69 -4.19
CA ASP A 290 8.78 -35.98 -4.67
C ASP A 290 10.11 -35.81 -5.42
N ASP A 291 11.02 -36.76 -5.24
CA ASP A 291 12.30 -36.85 -5.93
C ASP A 291 12.07 -36.62 -7.44
N LEU A 292 12.32 -35.38 -7.89
CA LEU A 292 12.21 -35.04 -9.30
C LEU A 292 13.29 -35.85 -10.04
N ALA A 293 13.05 -36.11 -11.32
CA ALA A 293 14.05 -36.78 -12.15
C ALA A 293 15.44 -36.13 -11.96
N HIS A 294 16.47 -36.97 -11.79
CA HIS A 294 17.87 -36.58 -11.54
C HIS A 294 18.26 -36.23 -10.09
N ASN A 295 17.50 -36.67 -9.07
CA ASN A 295 17.83 -36.44 -7.65
C ASN A 295 17.90 -34.94 -7.30
N VAL A 296 17.05 -34.14 -7.96
CA VAL A 296 16.92 -32.71 -7.68
C VAL A 296 15.90 -32.55 -6.56
N THR A 297 16.33 -31.93 -5.47
CA THR A 297 15.45 -31.63 -4.34
C THR A 297 14.98 -30.19 -4.45
N THR A 298 13.66 -30.02 -4.53
CA THR A 298 13.04 -28.69 -4.44
C THR A 298 12.47 -28.48 -3.04
N LYS A 299 12.55 -27.24 -2.55
CA LYS A 299 11.94 -26.84 -1.28
C LYS A 299 11.19 -25.55 -1.46
N THR A 300 9.92 -25.57 -1.08
CA THR A 300 9.05 -24.41 -1.13
C THR A 300 8.91 -23.78 0.25
N PHE A 301 8.97 -22.45 0.28
CA PHE A 301 8.86 -21.62 1.46
C PHE A 301 7.65 -20.72 1.30
N THR A 302 6.77 -20.72 2.29
CA THR A 302 5.67 -19.76 2.34
C THR A 302 6.13 -18.54 3.12
N VAL A 303 6.28 -17.42 2.43
CA VAL A 303 6.69 -16.15 3.02
C VAL A 303 5.45 -15.29 3.23
N THR A 304 5.18 -14.91 4.47
CA THR A 304 4.03 -14.08 4.82
C THR A 304 4.47 -12.85 5.62
N ARG A 305 3.65 -11.80 5.72
CA ARG A 305 4.00 -10.66 6.59
C ARG A 305 4.04 -11.10 8.05
N SER A 306 4.98 -10.57 8.81
CA SER A 306 5.06 -10.80 10.26
C SER A 306 3.77 -10.33 10.95
N GLN A 307 3.42 -10.97 12.06
CA GLN A 307 2.24 -10.62 12.85
C GLN A 307 2.24 -9.15 13.30
N GLY A 308 3.42 -8.60 13.65
CA GLY A 308 3.56 -7.20 14.03
C GLY A 308 3.15 -6.23 12.94
N VAL A 309 3.59 -6.45 11.69
CA VAL A 309 3.21 -5.61 10.53
C VAL A 309 1.70 -5.69 10.26
N ARG A 310 1.10 -6.88 10.39
CA ARG A 310 -0.35 -7.06 10.20
C ARG A 310 -1.15 -6.27 11.24
N ILE A 311 -0.79 -6.39 12.51
CA ILE A 311 -1.46 -5.67 13.60
C ILE A 311 -1.30 -4.16 13.41
N TYR A 312 -0.08 -3.70 13.11
CA TYR A 312 0.20 -2.28 12.89
C TYR A 312 -0.66 -1.68 11.76
N ALA A 313 -0.74 -2.37 10.61
CA ALA A 313 -1.57 -1.93 9.48
C ALA A 313 -3.07 -1.84 9.85
N ILE A 314 -3.60 -2.84 10.57
CA ILE A 314 -5.00 -2.85 11.02
C ILE A 314 -5.27 -1.68 11.99
N LEU A 315 -4.37 -1.43 12.94
CA LEU A 315 -4.50 -0.33 13.89
C LEU A 315 -4.54 1.04 13.20
N ILE A 316 -3.71 1.24 12.18
CA ILE A 316 -3.74 2.48 11.38
C ILE A 316 -5.09 2.65 10.69
N VAL A 317 -5.63 1.60 10.06
CA VAL A 317 -6.93 1.68 9.40
C VAL A 317 -8.03 2.05 10.40
N ILE A 318 -8.04 1.42 11.58
CA ILE A 318 -9.00 1.76 12.65
C ILE A 318 -8.85 3.22 13.09
N ALA A 319 -7.61 3.70 13.30
CA ALA A 319 -7.36 5.08 13.70
C ALA A 319 -7.84 6.10 12.64
N VAL A 320 -7.54 5.83 11.36
CA VAL A 320 -7.99 6.65 10.22
C VAL A 320 -9.52 6.71 10.16
N TRP A 321 -10.20 5.57 10.36
CA TRP A 321 -11.66 5.52 10.45
C TRP A 321 -12.20 6.36 11.61
N MET A 322 -11.66 6.20 12.80
CA MET A 322 -12.10 6.94 13.99
C MET A 322 -11.97 8.45 13.79
N ILE A 323 -10.83 8.92 13.30
CA ILE A 323 -10.60 10.35 13.01
C ILE A 323 -11.57 10.85 11.94
N THR A 324 -11.77 10.08 10.86
CA THR A 324 -12.69 10.44 9.78
C THR A 324 -14.12 10.58 10.28
N ILE A 325 -14.58 9.62 11.08
CA ILE A 325 -15.92 9.64 11.69
C ILE A 325 -16.07 10.85 12.60
N THR A 326 -15.08 11.17 13.43
CA THR A 326 -15.13 12.35 14.30
C THR A 326 -15.25 13.65 13.49
N LEU A 327 -14.45 13.81 12.42
CA LEU A 327 -14.54 14.99 11.56
C LEU A 327 -15.89 15.07 10.82
N LEU A 328 -16.41 13.94 10.35
CA LEU A 328 -17.72 13.85 9.72
C LEU A 328 -18.84 14.27 10.70
N LEU A 329 -18.76 13.84 11.96
CA LEU A 329 -19.69 14.24 13.01
C LEU A 329 -19.63 15.75 13.29
N ILE A 330 -18.43 16.32 13.39
CA ILE A 330 -18.25 17.78 13.52
C ILE A 330 -18.86 18.50 12.32
N CYS A 331 -18.65 17.99 11.11
CA CYS A 331 -19.26 18.50 9.89
C CYS A 331 -20.78 18.50 9.99
N ILE A 332 -21.41 17.37 10.32
CA ILE A 332 -22.86 17.25 10.42
C ILE A 332 -23.40 18.22 11.48
N ILE A 333 -22.79 18.26 12.67
CA ILE A 333 -23.20 19.16 13.76
C ILE A 333 -23.14 20.61 13.29
N SER A 334 -22.09 21.00 12.57
CA SER A 334 -21.93 22.37 12.10
C SER A 334 -22.90 22.77 10.99
N VAL A 335 -23.11 21.86 10.03
CA VAL A 335 -24.00 22.07 8.88
C VAL A 335 -25.46 22.08 9.35
N VAL A 336 -25.85 21.12 10.20
CA VAL A 336 -27.25 20.92 10.62
C VAL A 336 -27.65 21.85 11.75
N LEU A 337 -26.83 21.99 12.80
CA LEU A 337 -27.20 22.84 13.94
C LEU A 337 -26.91 24.32 13.68
N GLY A 338 -26.18 24.64 12.61
CA GLY A 338 -25.77 26.01 12.33
C GLY A 338 -25.04 26.64 13.51
N LYS A 339 -24.26 25.86 14.28
CA LYS A 339 -23.36 26.43 15.28
C LYS A 339 -22.20 27.10 14.54
N GLY A 340 -21.85 28.32 14.96
CA GLY A 340 -20.69 28.99 14.38
C GLY A 340 -19.45 28.18 14.68
N ILE A 341 -18.74 27.74 13.64
CA ILE A 341 -17.44 27.10 13.80
C ILE A 341 -16.36 28.18 13.71
N GLU A 342 -15.35 28.05 14.56
CA GLU A 342 -14.10 28.78 14.42
C GLU A 342 -13.42 28.47 13.09
N ARG A 343 -12.75 29.47 12.51
CA ARG A 343 -12.06 29.36 11.21
C ARG A 343 -10.96 28.29 11.19
N GLU A 344 -10.41 27.95 12.35
CA GLU A 344 -9.31 26.99 12.49
C GLU A 344 -9.78 25.55 12.27
N VAL A 345 -10.99 25.21 12.74
CA VAL A 345 -11.58 23.88 12.60
C VAL A 345 -11.88 23.53 11.14
N LEU A 346 -12.11 24.53 10.28
CA LEU A 346 -12.39 24.35 8.86
C LEU A 346 -11.21 23.76 8.08
N VAL A 347 -9.99 23.95 8.60
CA VAL A 347 -8.75 23.47 7.98
C VAL A 347 -8.45 22.01 8.37
N LEU A 348 -9.11 21.47 9.40
CA LEU A 348 -8.85 20.11 9.92
C LEU A 348 -9.10 19.01 8.87
N PRO A 349 -10.24 18.97 8.15
CA PRO A 349 -10.45 17.92 7.16
C PRO A 349 -9.47 17.98 5.98
N VAL A 350 -9.09 19.19 5.57
CA VAL A 350 -8.09 19.41 4.50
C VAL A 350 -6.73 18.91 4.94
N THR A 351 -6.30 19.24 6.15
CA THR A 351 -5.00 18.82 6.70
C THR A 351 -4.94 17.30 6.84
N ASN A 352 -6.00 16.69 7.38
CA ASN A 352 -6.06 15.25 7.58
C ASN A 352 -6.03 14.45 6.27
N LEU A 353 -6.52 15.01 5.16
CA LEU A 353 -6.41 14.40 3.84
C LEU A 353 -4.94 14.16 3.48
N PHE A 354 -4.09 15.18 3.64
CA PHE A 354 -2.65 15.05 3.37
C PHE A 354 -1.95 14.15 4.39
N VAL A 355 -2.26 14.30 5.68
CA VAL A 355 -1.67 13.47 6.74
C VAL A 355 -1.96 11.98 6.51
N PHE A 356 -3.16 11.61 6.06
CA PHE A 356 -3.49 10.20 5.82
C PHE A 356 -2.72 9.60 4.64
N THR A 357 -2.47 10.38 3.58
CA THR A 357 -1.62 9.91 2.49
C THR A 357 -0.18 9.66 2.95
N GLN A 358 0.33 10.52 3.85
CA GLN A 358 1.66 10.35 4.44
C GLN A 358 1.70 9.15 5.40
N LEU A 359 0.70 9.00 6.27
CA LEU A 359 0.58 7.86 7.19
C LEU A 359 0.49 6.52 6.43
N ARG A 360 -0.12 6.51 5.24
CA ARG A 360 -0.12 5.35 4.37
C ARG A 360 1.27 5.02 3.84
N SER A 361 2.08 6.03 3.51
CA SER A 361 3.46 5.81 3.04
C SER A 361 4.40 5.25 4.11
N THR A 362 4.06 5.39 5.41
CA THR A 362 4.86 4.84 6.50
C THR A 362 4.58 3.35 6.77
N LEU A 363 3.66 2.72 6.03
CA LEU A 363 3.37 1.30 6.18
C LEU A 363 4.54 0.45 5.64
N PRO A 364 5.15 -0.41 6.48
CA PRO A 364 6.37 -1.11 6.10
C PRO A 364 6.13 -2.11 4.97
N GLY A 365 6.77 -1.85 3.84
CA GLY A 365 6.69 -2.70 2.65
C GLY A 365 5.34 -2.69 1.95
N ALA A 366 4.46 -1.72 2.24
CA ALA A 366 3.31 -1.46 1.39
C ALA A 366 3.79 -1.01 -0.01
N PRO A 367 3.07 -1.36 -1.09
CA PRO A 367 3.40 -0.87 -2.42
C PRO A 367 3.34 0.67 -2.46
N SER A 368 4.26 1.29 -3.22
CA SER A 368 4.41 2.74 -3.32
C SER A 368 3.21 3.46 -3.95
N GLY A 369 2.31 2.73 -4.61
CA GLY A 369 1.06 3.24 -5.16
C GLY A 369 -0.18 2.75 -4.42
N PHE A 370 -1.34 3.34 -4.75
CA PHE A 370 -2.64 2.82 -4.35
C PHE A 370 -2.97 1.52 -5.08
N GLY A 371 -3.68 0.62 -4.40
CA GLY A 371 -4.15 -0.62 -5.00
C GLY A 371 -4.00 -1.84 -4.11
N ALA A 372 -3.60 -1.67 -2.85
CA ALA A 372 -3.68 -2.70 -1.85
C ALA A 372 -5.11 -2.76 -1.26
N ASP A 373 -5.51 -3.93 -0.76
CA ASP A 373 -6.81 -4.18 -0.15
C ASP A 373 -7.10 -3.20 1.01
N ILE A 374 -6.08 -2.89 1.82
CA ILE A 374 -6.19 -1.87 2.88
C ILE A 374 -6.56 -0.48 2.37
N ASP A 375 -6.23 -0.16 1.12
CA ASP A 375 -6.55 1.13 0.54
C ASP A 375 -8.02 1.19 0.18
N TYR A 376 -8.52 0.12 -0.41
CA TYR A 376 -9.92 0.01 -0.81
C TYR A 376 -10.86 -0.04 0.39
N VAL A 377 -10.46 -0.73 1.46
CA VAL A 377 -11.29 -0.88 2.66
C VAL A 377 -11.12 0.30 3.63
N GLY A 378 -9.90 0.82 3.75
CA GLY A 378 -9.54 1.84 4.74
C GLY A 378 -9.39 3.23 4.15
N VAL A 379 -8.36 3.42 3.35
CA VAL A 379 -7.87 4.77 3.00
C VAL A 379 -8.81 5.50 2.03
N LEU A 380 -9.19 4.86 0.92
CA LEU A 380 -9.97 5.49 -0.15
C LEU A 380 -11.36 5.95 0.31
N PRO A 381 -12.18 5.12 1.00
CA PRO A 381 -13.46 5.59 1.53
C PRO A 381 -13.29 6.76 2.50
N CYS A 382 -12.27 6.71 3.36
CA CYS A 382 -11.99 7.79 4.30
C CYS A 382 -11.59 9.09 3.60
N LEU A 383 -10.77 9.04 2.55
CA LEU A 383 -10.42 10.22 1.75
C LEU A 383 -11.65 10.84 1.06
N VAL A 384 -12.56 10.00 0.52
CA VAL A 384 -13.82 10.48 -0.08
C VAL A 384 -14.71 11.15 0.97
N LEU A 385 -14.83 10.59 2.17
CA LEU A 385 -15.61 11.20 3.25
C LEU A 385 -14.99 12.52 3.73
N LEU A 386 -13.67 12.59 3.86
CA LEU A 386 -12.97 13.81 4.26
C LEU A 386 -13.08 14.92 3.21
N THR A 387 -12.95 14.59 1.93
CA THR A 387 -13.11 15.58 0.84
C THR A 387 -14.52 16.15 0.83
N PHE A 388 -15.55 15.29 0.93
CA PHE A 388 -16.93 15.73 1.01
C PHE A 388 -17.19 16.60 2.25
N SER A 389 -16.67 16.18 3.41
CA SER A 389 -16.76 16.96 4.65
C SER A 389 -16.09 18.33 4.53
N SER A 390 -14.90 18.40 3.91
CA SER A 390 -14.19 19.65 3.67
C SER A 390 -15.00 20.60 2.80
N VAL A 391 -15.51 20.12 1.65
CA VAL A 391 -16.29 20.94 0.72
C VAL A 391 -17.56 21.47 1.39
N LEU A 392 -18.26 20.63 2.17
CA LEU A 392 -19.46 21.06 2.91
C LEU A 392 -19.15 22.11 3.97
N MET A 393 -18.08 21.94 4.76
CA MET A 393 -17.67 22.95 5.74
C MET A 393 -17.31 24.28 5.07
N CYS A 394 -16.55 24.24 3.97
CA CYS A 394 -16.21 25.41 3.16
C CYS A 394 -17.47 26.11 2.62
N ALA A 395 -18.42 25.35 2.06
CA ALA A 395 -19.66 25.89 1.54
C ALA A 395 -20.50 26.57 2.63
N VAL A 396 -20.70 25.91 3.78
CA VAL A 396 -21.42 26.51 4.92
C VAL A 396 -20.71 27.76 5.42
N PHE A 397 -19.37 27.77 5.43
CA PHE A 397 -18.64 28.95 5.83
C PHE A 397 -18.81 30.12 4.83
N LEU A 398 -18.76 29.88 3.53
CA LEU A 398 -18.91 30.91 2.49
C LEU A 398 -20.33 31.48 2.41
N PHE A 399 -21.35 30.63 2.52
CA PHE A 399 -22.75 31.06 2.34
C PHE A 399 -23.40 31.63 3.60
N ARG A 400 -22.72 31.57 4.75
CA ARG A 400 -23.28 31.97 6.03
C ARG A 400 -22.68 33.31 6.46
N ASP A 401 -23.51 34.36 6.40
CA ASP A 401 -23.15 35.72 6.84
C ASP A 401 -22.57 35.72 8.26
N ARG A 402 -21.25 35.83 8.38
CA ARG A 402 -20.56 35.84 9.68
C ARG A 402 -20.96 37.03 10.54
N GLU A 403 -21.17 38.18 9.91
CA GLU A 403 -21.40 39.46 10.59
C GLU A 403 -22.72 39.48 11.35
N LYS A 404 -23.75 38.79 10.86
CA LYS A 404 -25.08 38.78 11.50
C LYS A 404 -25.15 37.89 12.74
N HIS A 405 -24.22 36.96 12.92
CA HIS A 405 -24.28 35.96 14.00
C HIS A 405 -23.14 36.04 15.02
N ALA A 406 -22.07 36.80 14.75
CA ALA A 406 -20.97 37.04 15.69
C ALA A 406 -21.37 37.68 17.05
N PRO A 407 -22.33 38.64 17.14
CA PRO A 407 -22.49 39.41 18.39
C PRO A 407 -23.17 38.65 19.54
N ARG A 408 -23.87 37.53 19.27
CA ARG A 408 -24.77 36.93 20.27
C ARG A 408 -24.03 36.12 21.35
N TRP A 409 -22.80 35.69 21.10
CA TRP A 409 -22.00 34.89 22.03
C TRP A 409 -21.00 35.74 22.85
N ILE A 410 -20.45 36.80 22.26
CA ILE A 410 -19.52 37.73 22.95
C ILE A 410 -20.21 38.45 24.12
N ARG A 411 -21.53 38.66 24.06
CA ARG A 411 -22.27 39.39 25.10
C ARG A 411 -22.55 38.58 26.39
N ARG A 412 -22.11 37.32 26.49
CA ARG A 412 -22.31 36.48 27.71
C ARG A 412 -21.11 36.41 28.67
N HIS A 413 -19.95 36.95 28.33
CA HIS A 413 -18.81 37.00 29.25
C HIS A 413 -18.17 38.41 29.39
N PRO A 414 -18.92 39.45 29.81
CA PRO A 414 -18.32 40.75 30.06
C PRO A 414 -17.53 40.89 31.39
N GLU A 415 -17.56 39.93 32.32
CA GLU A 415 -17.22 40.24 33.73
C GLU A 415 -15.89 39.69 34.31
N THR A 416 -14.89 39.26 33.54
CA THR A 416 -13.65 38.68 34.16
C THR A 416 -12.31 39.25 33.69
N VAL A 417 -12.28 40.38 32.99
CA VAL A 417 -11.01 40.96 32.49
C VAL A 417 -10.45 42.09 33.38
N GLU A 418 -11.12 42.50 34.47
CA GLU A 418 -10.68 43.67 35.27
C GLU A 418 -9.75 43.42 36.47
N THR A 419 -9.24 42.21 36.73
CA THR A 419 -8.45 41.97 37.97
C THR A 419 -7.11 41.23 37.78
N VAL A 420 -6.30 41.64 36.80
CA VAL A 420 -4.84 41.34 36.81
C VAL A 420 -4.03 42.59 36.49
N THR A 421 -4.20 43.61 37.34
CA THR A 421 -3.16 44.61 37.60
C THR A 421 -3.11 44.81 39.11
N ALA A 422 -2.26 44.03 39.77
CA ALA A 422 -1.75 44.29 41.11
C ALA A 422 -0.33 43.72 41.20
#